data_AF-A0A495DL95-F1
#
_entry.id   AF-A0A495DL95-F1
#
_cell.length_a   1.000
_cell.length_b   1.000
_cell.length_c   1.000
_cell.angle_alpha   90.00
_cell.angle_beta   90.00
_cell.angle_gamma   90.00
#
_symmetry.space_group_name_H-M   'P 1'
#
loop_
_entity.id
_entity.type
_entity.pdbx_description
1 polymer ?
#
loop_
_entity_poly.entity_id
_entity_poly.type
_entity_poly.pdbx_seq_one_letter_code
_entity_poly.pdbx_strand_id
1 'polypeptide(L)'
;MIEQSRASCAAAFVPLAEWNDGGDHPPGSFTIEEMVDGTKEMLFKCPSGDGAECAIKLRPCAETPSWEFSGDLTSPTLHPSVHRQFKRRGTGALGTIWHGWLRNGEWVSC
;
A
#
# COMPACT_ATOMS: atom_id res chain seq x y z
N MET A 1 6.14 -21.67 -9.43
CA MET A 1 4.68 -21.42 -9.45
C MET A 1 4.51 -19.94 -9.23
N ILE A 2 4.02 -19.19 -10.21
CA ILE A 2 3.74 -17.76 -10.03
C ILE A 2 2.30 -17.73 -9.50
N GLU A 3 2.16 -17.56 -8.20
CA GLU A 3 0.86 -17.40 -7.53
C GLU A 3 0.18 -16.18 -8.18
N GLN A 4 -1.06 -16.36 -8.65
CA GLN A 4 -1.79 -15.30 -9.32
C GLN A 4 -1.97 -14.14 -8.33
N SER A 5 -1.52 -12.94 -8.70
CA SER A 5 -1.80 -11.73 -7.92
C SER A 5 -3.31 -11.58 -7.77
N ARG A 6 -3.79 -11.34 -6.54
CA ARG A 6 -5.21 -11.06 -6.31
C ARG A 6 -5.68 -9.90 -7.20
N ALA A 7 -6.80 -10.09 -7.89
CA ALA A 7 -7.42 -9.05 -8.72
C ALA A 7 -7.98 -7.90 -7.86
N SER A 8 -8.48 -8.22 -6.67
CA SER A 8 -8.86 -7.23 -5.66
C SER A 8 -8.80 -7.79 -4.24
N CYS A 9 -8.75 -6.90 -3.25
CA CYS A 9 -9.01 -7.24 -1.86
C CYS A 9 -9.53 -6.02 -1.08
N ALA A 10 -10.27 -6.28 0.00
CA ALA A 10 -10.73 -5.22 0.89
C ALA A 10 -9.54 -4.48 1.52
N ALA A 11 -9.70 -3.18 1.73
CA ALA A 11 -8.82 -2.38 2.57
C ALA A 11 -9.38 -2.36 3.99
N ALA A 12 -8.55 -2.76 4.95
CA ALA A 12 -8.89 -2.76 6.36
C ALA A 12 -7.96 -1.80 7.10
N PHE A 13 -8.54 -0.79 7.75
CA PHE A 13 -7.75 0.10 8.61
C PHE A 13 -7.34 -0.63 9.89
N VAL A 14 -6.07 -0.51 10.25
CA VAL A 14 -5.48 -1.02 11.49
C VAL A 14 -4.85 0.17 12.23
N PRO A 15 -5.19 0.44 13.50
CA PRO A 15 -4.53 1.48 14.28
C PRO A 15 -3.01 1.29 14.34
N LEU A 16 -2.23 2.38 14.28
CA LEU A 16 -0.76 2.31 14.22
C LEU A 16 -0.13 1.54 15.40
N ALA A 17 -0.70 1.64 16.60
CA ALA A 17 -0.24 0.88 17.75
C ALA A 17 -0.34 -0.64 17.51
N GLU A 18 -1.50 -1.10 17.00
CA GLU A 18 -1.71 -2.51 16.66
C GLU A 18 -0.83 -2.95 15.48
N TRP A 19 -0.60 -2.05 14.52
CA TRP A 19 0.34 -2.29 13.43
C TRP A 19 1.76 -2.58 13.95
N ASN A 20 2.21 -1.77 14.91
CA ASN A 20 3.56 -1.85 15.48
C ASN A 20 3.76 -3.02 16.45
N ASP A 21 2.67 -3.63 16.95
CA ASP A 21 2.74 -4.84 17.76
C ASP A 21 3.16 -6.09 16.95
N GLY A 22 3.35 -5.95 15.63
CA GLY A 22 3.93 -6.97 14.77
C GLY A 22 2.96 -8.08 14.38
N GLY A 23 1.66 -7.79 14.42
CA GLY A 23 0.61 -8.72 13.99
C GLY A 23 0.72 -9.11 12.51
N ASP A 24 0.24 -10.31 12.18
CA ASP A 24 0.01 -10.69 10.80
C ASP A 24 -1.29 -10.02 10.30
N HIS A 25 -1.15 -8.97 9.50
CA HIS A 25 -2.29 -8.24 8.94
C HIS A 25 -2.66 -8.80 7.55
N PRO A 26 -3.96 -8.95 7.24
CA PRO A 26 -4.37 -9.48 5.95
C PRO A 26 -3.92 -8.58 4.79
N PRO A 27 -3.74 -9.13 3.57
CA PRO A 27 -3.43 -8.34 2.38
C PRO A 27 -4.42 -7.19 2.17
N GLY A 28 -3.91 -6.00 1.88
CA GLY A 28 -4.71 -4.78 1.74
C GLY A 28 -4.98 -4.02 3.04
N SER A 29 -4.61 -4.58 4.20
CA SER A 29 -4.65 -3.82 5.46
C SER A 29 -3.72 -2.62 5.39
N PHE A 30 -4.09 -1.51 6.03
CA PHE A 30 -3.30 -0.29 6.04
C PHE A 30 -3.40 0.45 7.37
N THR A 31 -2.39 1.28 7.63
CA THR A 31 -2.38 2.26 8.71
C THR A 31 -1.83 3.59 8.21
N ILE A 32 -2.01 4.65 8.99
CA ILE A 32 -1.45 5.98 8.70
C ILE A 32 -0.46 6.32 9.81
N GLU A 33 0.77 6.61 9.43
CA GLU A 33 1.82 7.08 10.32
C GLU A 33 2.10 8.56 10.07
N GLU A 34 2.24 9.34 11.15
CA GLU A 34 2.65 10.73 11.08
C GLU A 34 4.12 10.84 11.49
N MET A 35 4.93 11.41 10.61
CA MET A 35 6.37 11.56 10.76
C MET A 35 6.70 12.82 11.58
N VAL A 36 7.91 12.89 12.13
CA VAL A 36 8.38 14.00 12.97
C VAL A 36 8.35 15.36 12.24
N ASP A 37 8.49 15.36 10.93
CA ASP A 37 8.43 16.57 10.09
C ASP A 37 7.00 16.98 9.70
N GLY A 38 5.99 16.28 10.21
CA GLY A 38 4.57 16.50 9.93
C GLY A 38 4.08 15.88 8.63
N THR A 39 4.95 15.18 7.87
CA THR A 39 4.50 14.39 6.72
C THR A 39 3.78 13.12 7.17
N LYS A 40 2.97 12.54 6.28
CA LYS A 40 2.22 11.31 6.57
C LYS A 40 2.59 10.21 5.59
N GLU A 41 2.65 8.99 6.09
CA GLU A 41 2.80 7.79 5.29
C GLU A 41 1.58 6.89 5.46
N MET A 42 1.22 6.18 4.39
CA MET A 42 0.38 5.00 4.52
C MET A 42 1.28 3.77 4.44
N LEU A 43 1.28 2.99 5.51
CA LEU A 43 1.84 1.64 5.51
C LEU A 43 0.71 0.67 5.14
N PHE A 44 1.00 -0.30 4.27
CA PHE A 44 0.01 -1.29 3.85
C PHE A 44 0.64 -2.64 3.53
N LYS A 45 -0.13 -3.72 3.74
CA LYS A 45 0.25 -5.07 3.30
C LYS A 45 -0.09 -5.22 1.83
N CYS A 46 0.87 -5.71 1.04
CA CYS A 46 0.74 -5.76 -0.41
C CYS A 46 -0.54 -6.52 -0.83
N PRO A 47 -1.42 -5.90 -1.64
CA PRO A 47 -2.69 -6.51 -2.01
C PRO A 47 -2.55 -7.81 -2.81
N SER A 48 -1.38 -8.04 -3.45
CA SER A 48 -1.11 -9.29 -4.17
C SER A 48 -1.18 -10.53 -3.28
N GLY A 49 -0.97 -10.38 -1.96
CA GLY A 49 -0.98 -11.48 -1.00
C GLY A 49 0.42 -12.01 -0.63
N ASP A 50 1.50 -11.41 -1.12
CA ASP A 50 2.87 -11.87 -0.83
C ASP A 50 3.37 -11.52 0.58
N GLY A 51 2.52 -10.91 1.41
CA GLY A 51 2.82 -10.54 2.80
C GLY A 51 3.76 -9.34 2.96
N ALA A 52 4.27 -8.77 1.87
CA ALA A 52 5.21 -7.68 1.96
C ALA A 52 4.55 -6.39 2.46
N GLU A 53 5.21 -5.72 3.39
CA GLU A 53 4.84 -4.38 3.80
C GLU A 53 5.37 -3.34 2.83
N CYS A 54 4.54 -2.33 2.56
CA CYS A 54 4.83 -1.25 1.64
C CYS A 54 4.52 0.08 2.33
N ALA A 55 5.27 1.12 1.98
CA ALA A 55 5.05 2.48 2.46
C ALA A 55 4.90 3.43 1.27
N ILE A 56 3.93 4.35 1.36
CA ILE A 56 3.76 5.45 0.41
C ILE A 56 3.60 6.78 1.14
N LYS A 57 4.18 7.84 0.58
CA LYS A 57 4.04 9.20 1.09
C LYS A 57 2.67 9.78 0.74
N LEU A 58 1.98 10.36 1.72
CA LEU A 58 0.72 11.05 1.51
C LEU A 58 0.92 12.56 1.36
N ARG A 59 0.09 13.20 0.53
CA ARG A 59 0.08 14.65 0.37
C ARG A 59 -0.59 15.34 1.57
N PRO A 60 -0.17 16.56 1.94
CA PRO A 60 0.93 17.33 1.33
C PRO A 60 2.32 16.76 1.70
N CYS A 61 3.16 16.53 0.69
CA CYS A 61 4.55 16.11 0.82
C CYS A 61 5.33 16.63 -0.39
N ALA A 62 6.57 17.08 -0.17
CA ALA A 62 7.43 17.61 -1.24
C ALA A 62 8.05 16.51 -2.11
N GLU A 63 8.11 15.28 -1.61
CA GLU A 63 8.67 14.14 -2.32
C GLU A 63 7.70 13.57 -3.35
N THR A 64 8.26 12.98 -4.42
CA THR A 64 7.50 12.28 -5.45
C THR A 64 8.06 10.87 -5.68
N PRO A 65 7.19 9.87 -5.95
CA PRO A 65 5.74 9.96 -6.01
C PRO A 65 5.09 10.15 -4.62
N SER A 66 3.94 10.85 -4.60
CA SER A 66 3.11 11.03 -3.40
C SER A 66 1.63 10.93 -3.76
N TRP A 67 0.82 10.51 -2.79
CA TRP A 67 -0.58 10.16 -2.98
C TRP A 67 -1.54 11.06 -2.21
N GLU A 68 -2.64 11.42 -2.85
CA GLU A 68 -3.79 12.03 -2.21
C GLU A 68 -4.63 10.92 -1.59
N PHE A 69 -4.83 11.02 -0.28
CA PHE A 69 -5.68 10.12 0.48
C PHE A 69 -6.98 10.84 0.83
N SER A 70 -8.12 10.15 0.69
CA SER A 70 -9.44 10.73 1.01
C SER A 70 -9.61 11.08 2.49
N GLY A 71 -8.80 10.50 3.39
CA GLY A 71 -8.94 10.64 4.83
C GLY A 71 -9.98 9.72 5.46
N ASP A 72 -10.72 8.96 4.63
CA ASP A 72 -11.73 8.00 5.09
C ASP A 72 -11.06 6.66 5.42
N LEU A 73 -11.18 6.20 6.67
CA LEU A 73 -10.62 4.93 7.13
C LEU A 73 -11.54 3.73 6.85
N THR A 74 -12.81 3.96 6.55
CA THR A 74 -13.83 2.91 6.28
C THR A 74 -14.00 2.65 4.79
N SER A 75 -13.95 3.71 3.97
CA SER A 75 -14.00 3.62 2.50
C SER A 75 -12.87 4.41 1.85
N PRO A 76 -11.60 4.05 2.16
CA PRO A 76 -10.43 4.77 1.69
C PRO A 76 -10.33 4.80 0.17
N THR A 77 -9.82 5.93 -0.34
CA THR A 77 -9.46 6.11 -1.73
C THR A 77 -8.10 6.79 -1.84
N LEU A 78 -7.27 6.34 -2.78
CA LEU A 78 -5.96 6.93 -3.10
C LEU A 78 -5.86 7.33 -4.58
N HIS A 79 -5.22 8.48 -4.82
CA HIS A 79 -4.81 8.92 -6.15
C HIS A 79 -3.35 9.39 -6.15
N PRO A 80 -2.51 8.99 -7.12
CA PRO A 80 -2.77 8.10 -8.27
C PRO A 80 -2.78 6.61 -7.88
N SER A 81 -2.70 5.70 -8.88
CA SER A 81 -2.45 4.27 -8.64
C SER A 81 -1.13 4.03 -7.90
N VAL A 82 -1.00 2.90 -7.22
CA VAL A 82 0.24 2.44 -6.61
C VAL A 82 0.87 1.36 -7.50
N HIS A 83 2.17 1.49 -7.82
CA HIS A 83 2.93 0.52 -8.59
C HIS A 83 4.10 -0.01 -7.76
N ARG A 84 3.99 -1.27 -7.34
CA ARG A 84 5.07 -1.99 -6.66
C ARG A 84 5.83 -2.85 -7.66
N GLN A 85 7.11 -2.57 -7.78
CA GLN A 85 8.03 -3.29 -8.67
C GLN A 85 8.98 -4.18 -7.87
N PHE A 86 9.53 -5.19 -8.53
CA PHE A 86 10.67 -5.96 -8.05
C PHE A 86 11.80 -5.91 -9.05
N LYS A 87 13.03 -6.06 -8.56
CA LYS A 87 14.22 -6.20 -9.39
C LYS A 87 14.70 -7.64 -9.35
N ARG A 88 14.79 -8.28 -10.51
CA ARG A 88 15.37 -9.63 -10.61
C ARG A 88 16.89 -9.55 -10.37
N ARG A 89 17.36 -10.30 -9.36
CA ARG A 89 18.81 -10.46 -9.13
C ARG A 89 19.44 -11.13 -10.36
N GLY A 90 20.63 -10.67 -10.75
CA GLY A 90 21.41 -11.23 -11.85
C GLY A 90 21.17 -10.59 -13.23
N THR A 91 19.93 -10.22 -13.57
CA THR A 91 19.63 -9.60 -14.88
C THR A 91 19.41 -8.09 -14.80
N GLY A 92 19.12 -7.56 -13.61
CA GLY A 92 18.76 -6.16 -13.42
C GLY A 92 17.37 -5.79 -13.95
N ALA A 93 16.64 -6.74 -14.55
CA ALA A 93 15.31 -6.52 -15.10
C ALA A 93 14.30 -6.17 -13.98
N LEU A 94 13.44 -5.21 -14.26
CA LEU A 94 12.32 -4.83 -13.42
C LEU A 94 11.08 -5.66 -13.80
N GLY A 95 10.32 -6.08 -12.81
CA GLY A 95 9.01 -6.69 -12.99
C GLY A 95 7.98 -6.03 -12.06
N THR A 96 6.71 -6.23 -12.36
CA THR A 96 5.60 -5.74 -11.52
C THR A 96 5.22 -6.83 -10.53
N ILE A 97 5.21 -6.50 -9.22
CA ILE A 97 4.56 -7.37 -8.22
C ILE A 97 3.07 -7.03 -8.18
N TRP A 98 2.75 -5.73 -8.13
CA TRP A 98 1.37 -5.28 -8.05
C TRP A 98 1.23 -3.88 -8.63
N HIS A 99 0.14 -3.63 -9.36
CA HIS A 99 -0.23 -2.30 -9.86
C HIS A 99 -1.74 -2.16 -9.81
N GLY A 100 -2.23 -1.06 -9.24
CA GLY A 100 -3.66 -0.84 -9.07
C GLY A 100 -4.00 0.39 -8.26
N TRP A 101 -5.26 0.50 -7.84
CA TRP A 101 -5.80 1.62 -7.08
C TRP A 101 -6.37 1.17 -5.74
N LEU A 102 -6.43 2.08 -4.77
CA LEU A 102 -7.32 1.97 -3.61
C LEU A 102 -8.53 2.86 -3.89
N ARG A 103 -9.73 2.29 -3.96
CA ARG A 103 -10.97 3.03 -4.25
C ARG A 103 -12.12 2.46 -3.44
N ASN A 104 -12.87 3.34 -2.78
CA ASN A 104 -14.07 2.99 -2.04
C ASN A 104 -13.88 1.80 -1.07
N GLY A 105 -12.73 1.70 -0.41
CA GLY A 105 -12.44 0.60 0.51
C GLY A 105 -11.92 -0.69 -0.13
N GLU A 106 -11.57 -0.68 -1.42
CA GLU A 106 -10.99 -1.85 -2.08
C GLU A 106 -9.69 -1.52 -2.82
N TRP A 107 -8.70 -2.39 -2.64
CA TRP A 107 -7.55 -2.45 -3.53
C TRP A 107 -7.95 -3.22 -4.79
N VAL A 108 -7.81 -2.59 -5.96
CA VAL A 108 -8.23 -3.15 -7.26
C VAL A 108 -7.04 -3.09 -8.21
N SER A 109 -6.63 -4.25 -8.74
CA SER A 109 -5.56 -4.32 -9.73
C SER A 109 -5.99 -3.76 -11.08
N CYS A 110 -5.03 -3.29 -11.87
CA CYS A 110 -5.25 -2.93 -13.27
C CYS A 110 -5.43 -4.15 -14.18
#